data_AF-A0A373LPR4-F1
#
_entry.id   AF-A0A373LPR4-F1
#
_cell.length_a   1.000
_cell.length_b   1.000
_cell.length_c   1.000
_cell.angle_alpha   90.00
_cell.angle_beta   90.00
_cell.angle_gamma   90.00
#
_symmetry.space_group_name_H-M   'P 1'
#
loop_
_entity.id
_entity.type
_entity.pdbx_description
1 polymer ?
#
loop_
_entity_poly.entity_id
_entity_poly.type
_entity_poly.pdbx_seq_one_letter_code
_entity_poly.pdbx_strand_id
1 'polypeptide(L)'
;MYKILAFENGQPIILYIENEKVYMYTAARGKIIPRGLLFNDVGRDFDVFSCNKQYVYYISTDNKMKLAVLNRDRFTEFLSIPLGDSSHQMEIVNISPLMCQNELYIFYCNHNKSNNKYEIYYILSSCPKKSCLIKRNVSTNKGFDVFKANKKIGIVLNDSYYYLSPEEKLVSTDTSHKDKEKINTLTENINYLKSVISEKSNCLIDVQNLLSEKENAIQNLKETQENIVKQYNELAEYAGKLQDELRKFRYM
;
A
#
# COMPACT_ATOMS: atom_id res chain seq x y z
N MET A 1 -6.40 22.19 -25.89
CA MET A 1 -6.36 20.70 -25.74
C MET A 1 -7.38 20.09 -26.69
N TYR A 2 -7.25 18.82 -27.11
CA TYR A 2 -8.31 18.14 -27.86
C TYR A 2 -8.64 16.76 -27.26
N LYS A 3 -9.89 16.32 -27.42
CA LYS A 3 -10.38 14.99 -27.05
C LYS A 3 -11.04 14.37 -28.29
N ILE A 4 -10.76 13.10 -28.58
CA ILE A 4 -11.31 12.39 -29.74
C ILE A 4 -12.29 11.32 -29.26
N LEU A 5 -13.45 11.25 -29.92
CA LEU A 5 -14.51 10.29 -29.65
C LEU A 5 -14.84 9.51 -30.90
N ALA A 6 -15.02 8.20 -30.75
CA ALA A 6 -15.56 7.35 -31.80
C ALA A 6 -17.07 7.22 -31.61
N PHE A 7 -17.83 7.47 -32.67
CA PHE A 7 -19.26 7.15 -32.73
C PHE A 7 -19.49 5.80 -33.40
N GLU A 8 -20.67 5.21 -33.16
CA GLU A 8 -21.08 3.92 -33.76
C GLU A 8 -21.08 3.94 -35.29
N ASN A 9 -21.22 5.11 -35.92
CA ASN A 9 -21.14 5.27 -37.37
C ASN A 9 -19.70 5.32 -37.92
N GLY A 10 -18.69 5.14 -37.07
CA GLY A 10 -17.27 5.14 -37.43
C GLY A 10 -16.67 6.51 -37.73
N GLN A 11 -17.44 7.60 -37.65
CA GLN A 11 -16.90 8.95 -37.83
C GLN A 11 -16.32 9.47 -36.51
N PRO A 12 -15.05 9.89 -36.48
CA PRO A 12 -14.51 10.51 -35.29
C PRO A 12 -15.11 11.90 -35.10
N ILE A 13 -15.36 12.24 -33.84
CA ILE A 13 -15.58 13.62 -33.39
C ILE A 13 -14.35 14.08 -32.64
N ILE A 14 -13.88 15.26 -32.98
CA ILE A 14 -12.76 15.93 -32.33
C ILE A 14 -13.36 17.13 -31.59
N LEU A 15 -13.20 17.15 -30.27
CA LEU A 15 -13.56 18.27 -29.43
C LEU A 15 -12.27 19.04 -29.11
N TYR A 16 -12.25 20.33 -29.43
CA TYR A 16 -11.08 21.18 -29.25
C TYR A 16 -11.43 22.37 -28.36
N ILE A 17 -10.68 22.57 -27.28
CA ILE A 17 -10.84 23.72 -26.39
C ILE A 17 -9.89 24.86 -26.79
N GLU A 18 -10.46 26.04 -26.94
CA GLU A 18 -9.78 27.32 -27.19
C GLU A 18 -10.57 28.46 -26.55
N ASN A 19 -9.90 29.31 -25.75
CA ASN A 19 -10.51 30.49 -25.10
C ASN A 19 -11.83 30.18 -24.39
N GLU A 20 -11.83 29.18 -23.50
CA GLU A 20 -12.99 28.74 -22.71
C GLU A 20 -14.17 28.21 -23.55
N LYS A 21 -13.94 28.02 -24.85
CA LYS A 21 -14.92 27.49 -25.81
C LYS A 21 -14.48 26.14 -26.30
N VAL A 22 -15.42 25.21 -26.42
CA VAL A 22 -15.18 23.92 -27.05
C VAL A 22 -15.86 23.90 -28.41
N TYR A 23 -15.04 23.64 -29.42
CA TYR A 23 -15.45 23.48 -30.79
C TYR A 23 -15.48 22.01 -31.18
N MET A 24 -16.43 21.66 -32.02
CA MET A 24 -16.59 20.32 -32.53
C MET A 24 -16.14 20.26 -34.00
N TYR A 25 -15.39 19.22 -34.32
CA TYR A 25 -14.99 18.88 -35.68
C TYR A 25 -15.28 17.41 -35.93
N THR A 26 -15.39 17.04 -37.20
CA THR A 26 -15.40 15.63 -37.63
C THR A 26 -14.33 15.41 -38.70
N ALA A 27 -13.92 14.16 -38.91
CA ALA A 27 -13.03 13.81 -40.01
C ALA A 27 -13.75 12.92 -41.02
N ALA A 28 -13.71 13.32 -42.29
CA ALA A 28 -14.23 12.52 -43.39
C ALA A 28 -13.34 12.67 -44.62
N ARG A 29 -13.03 11.56 -45.30
CA ARG A 29 -12.23 11.53 -46.54
C ARG A 29 -10.90 12.30 -46.42
N GLY A 30 -10.21 12.15 -45.29
CA GLY A 30 -8.92 12.82 -45.03
C GLY A 30 -9.00 14.32 -44.72
N LYS A 31 -10.20 14.89 -44.55
CA LYS A 31 -10.41 16.30 -44.21
C LYS A 31 -11.05 16.46 -42.84
N ILE A 32 -10.60 17.48 -42.10
CA ILE A 32 -11.24 17.93 -40.86
C ILE A 32 -12.32 18.96 -41.23
N ILE A 33 -13.54 18.73 -40.78
CA ILE A 33 -14.73 19.52 -41.10
C ILE A 33 -15.26 20.15 -39.80
N PRO A 34 -15.34 21.48 -39.70
CA PRO A 34 -15.90 22.14 -38.53
C PRO A 34 -17.40 21.88 -38.42
N ARG A 35 -17.87 21.60 -37.21
CA ARG A 35 -19.29 21.50 -36.88
C ARG A 35 -19.80 22.69 -36.06
N GLY A 36 -18.89 23.47 -35.48
CA GLY A 36 -19.20 24.72 -34.79
C GLY A 36 -18.87 24.69 -33.31
N LEU A 37 -19.34 25.72 -32.60
CA LEU A 37 -19.21 25.88 -31.16
C LEU A 37 -20.18 24.93 -30.43
N LEU A 38 -19.66 24.17 -29.48
CA LEU A 38 -20.43 23.23 -28.65
C LEU A 38 -20.84 23.88 -27.33
N PHE A 39 -19.89 24.51 -26.62
CA PHE A 39 -20.12 25.26 -25.37
C PHE A 39 -19.04 26.33 -25.17
N ASN A 40 -19.34 27.35 -24.36
CA ASN A 40 -18.60 28.61 -24.28
C ASN A 40 -18.26 29.08 -22.86
N ASP A 41 -18.39 28.19 -21.90
CA ASP A 41 -18.30 28.49 -20.48
C ASP A 41 -17.35 27.55 -19.75
N VAL A 42 -16.24 27.16 -20.38
CA VAL A 42 -15.32 26.14 -19.85
C VAL A 42 -14.20 26.77 -19.05
N GLY A 43 -14.28 26.69 -17.72
CA GLY A 43 -13.28 27.28 -16.84
C GLY A 43 -12.00 26.44 -16.70
N ARG A 44 -12.09 25.12 -16.83
CA ARG A 44 -10.95 24.18 -16.76
C ARG A 44 -11.07 23.09 -17.82
N ASP A 45 -10.03 22.27 -17.99
CA ASP A 45 -10.08 21.10 -18.87
C ASP A 45 -11.38 20.28 -18.69
N PHE A 46 -11.82 19.67 -19.79
CA PHE A 46 -13.01 18.84 -19.84
C PHE A 46 -12.62 17.38 -20.11
N ASP A 47 -13.45 16.46 -19.63
CA ASP A 47 -13.32 15.04 -19.88
C ASP A 47 -14.54 14.48 -20.58
N VAL A 48 -14.31 13.41 -21.32
CA VAL A 48 -15.37 12.72 -22.04
C VAL A 48 -15.35 11.25 -21.73
N PHE A 49 -16.54 10.71 -21.46
CA PHE A 49 -16.75 9.33 -21.09
C PHE A 49 -17.68 8.67 -22.10
N SER A 50 -17.23 7.56 -22.69
CA SER A 50 -18.04 6.76 -23.62
C SER A 50 -18.60 5.54 -22.91
N CYS A 51 -19.91 5.54 -22.66
CA CYS A 51 -20.70 4.43 -22.09
C CYS A 51 -21.80 4.03 -23.10
N ASN A 52 -23.03 3.77 -22.63
CA ASN A 52 -24.25 3.76 -23.46
C ASN A 52 -24.51 5.09 -24.19
N LYS A 53 -23.99 6.19 -23.64
CA LYS A 53 -24.03 7.54 -24.19
C LYS A 53 -22.64 8.15 -24.05
N GLN A 54 -22.38 9.20 -24.82
CA GLN A 54 -21.19 10.02 -24.61
C GLN A 54 -21.53 11.13 -23.61
N TYR A 55 -20.81 11.17 -22.51
CA TYR A 55 -20.95 12.16 -21.46
C TYR A 55 -19.77 13.11 -21.48
N VAL A 56 -20.04 14.40 -21.36
CA VAL A 56 -19.02 15.44 -21.20
C VAL A 56 -19.11 15.96 -19.77
N TYR A 57 -17.97 15.96 -19.08
CA TYR A 57 -17.79 16.55 -17.75
C TYR A 57 -16.84 17.72 -17.86
N TYR A 58 -17.17 18.83 -17.20
CA TYR A 58 -16.29 19.98 -17.11
C TYR A 58 -16.63 20.85 -15.91
N ILE A 59 -15.69 21.72 -15.53
CA ILE A 59 -15.93 22.81 -14.60
C ILE A 59 -16.14 24.08 -15.41
N SER A 60 -17.27 24.74 -15.19
CA SER A 60 -17.62 25.96 -15.89
C SER A 60 -16.88 27.19 -15.35
N THR A 61 -16.88 28.28 -16.13
CA THR A 61 -16.27 29.56 -15.75
C THR A 61 -16.93 30.21 -14.51
N ASP A 62 -18.19 29.84 -14.22
CA ASP A 62 -18.90 30.23 -13.00
C ASP A 62 -18.71 29.26 -11.82
N ASN A 63 -17.65 28.43 -11.86
CA ASN A 63 -17.30 27.44 -10.83
C ASN A 63 -18.43 26.47 -10.50
N LYS A 64 -19.09 25.93 -11.54
CA LYS A 64 -20.03 24.83 -11.40
C LYS A 64 -19.47 23.58 -12.04
N MET A 65 -19.69 22.45 -11.40
CA MET A 65 -19.53 21.15 -12.02
C MET A 65 -20.72 20.92 -12.96
N LYS A 66 -20.44 20.58 -14.21
CA LYS A 66 -21.46 20.32 -15.22
C LYS A 66 -21.31 18.93 -15.84
N LEU A 67 -22.45 18.29 -16.10
CA LEU A 67 -22.54 17.10 -16.95
C LEU A 67 -23.54 17.31 -18.07
N ALA A 68 -23.15 16.85 -19.25
CA ALA A 68 -23.96 16.90 -20.44
C ALA A 68 -23.86 15.60 -21.23
N VAL A 69 -24.92 15.31 -21.99
CA VAL A 69 -24.91 14.24 -22.99
C VAL A 69 -24.55 14.85 -24.34
N LEU A 70 -23.60 14.22 -25.03
CA LEU A 70 -23.28 14.48 -26.42
C LEU A 70 -23.99 13.42 -27.29
N ASN A 71 -24.88 13.87 -28.17
CA ASN A 71 -25.57 13.04 -29.14
C ASN A 71 -25.34 13.60 -30.55
N ARG A 72 -24.35 13.03 -31.25
CA ARG A 72 -23.87 13.49 -32.56
C ARG A 72 -23.44 14.94 -32.51
N ASP A 73 -24.30 15.84 -32.96
CA ASP A 73 -24.11 17.28 -33.04
C ASP A 73 -24.82 18.05 -31.92
N ARG A 74 -25.62 17.34 -31.09
CA ARG A 74 -26.40 17.95 -30.02
C ARG A 74 -25.74 17.73 -28.68
N PHE A 75 -25.70 18.80 -27.92
CA PHE A 75 -25.23 18.83 -26.55
C PHE A 75 -26.41 19.17 -25.64
N THR A 76 -26.57 18.45 -24.53
CA THR A 76 -27.65 18.70 -23.59
C THR A 76 -27.13 18.56 -22.18
N GLU A 77 -26.93 19.69 -21.51
CA GLU A 77 -26.65 19.75 -20.08
C GLU A 77 -27.84 19.19 -19.30
N PHE A 78 -27.56 18.39 -18.29
CA PHE A 78 -28.59 17.82 -17.42
C PHE A 78 -28.22 17.86 -15.94
N LEU A 79 -26.98 18.23 -15.61
CA LEU A 79 -26.52 18.44 -14.24
C LEU A 79 -25.64 19.68 -14.18
N SER A 80 -25.89 20.52 -13.18
CA SER A 80 -25.10 21.70 -12.86
C SER A 80 -25.10 21.88 -11.34
N ILE A 81 -23.94 21.76 -10.71
CA ILE A 81 -23.77 21.82 -9.25
C ILE A 81 -22.74 22.89 -8.91
N PRO A 82 -23.07 23.88 -8.08
CA PRO A 82 -22.09 24.87 -7.63
C PRO A 82 -20.99 24.21 -6.79
N LEU A 83 -19.72 24.53 -7.10
CA LEU A 83 -18.59 24.03 -6.32
C LEU A 83 -18.51 24.69 -4.94
N GLY A 84 -18.91 25.95 -4.84
CA GLY A 84 -19.04 26.64 -3.58
C GLY A 84 -20.34 27.43 -3.59
N ASP A 85 -21.03 27.43 -2.47
CA ASP A 85 -22.16 28.32 -2.26
C ASP A 85 -21.79 29.26 -1.11
N SER A 86 -21.65 30.55 -1.41
CA SER A 86 -21.35 31.58 -0.40
C SER A 86 -22.44 31.68 0.68
N SER A 87 -23.63 31.13 0.44
CA SER A 87 -24.73 31.06 1.40
C SER A 87 -24.76 29.78 2.25
N HIS A 88 -24.05 28.71 1.85
CA HIS A 88 -24.03 27.45 2.57
C HIS A 88 -22.63 27.15 3.14
N GLN A 89 -22.58 26.54 4.33
CA GLN A 89 -21.31 26.13 4.95
C GLN A 89 -20.69 24.88 4.28
N MET A 90 -21.04 24.58 3.03
CA MET A 90 -20.62 23.42 2.28
C MET A 90 -19.94 23.84 0.97
N GLU A 91 -18.79 23.23 0.68
CA GLU A 91 -18.02 23.47 -0.55
C GLU A 91 -17.51 22.15 -1.12
N ILE A 92 -17.75 21.89 -2.40
CA ILE A 92 -17.12 20.80 -3.13
C ILE A 92 -15.66 21.15 -3.36
N VAL A 93 -14.76 20.44 -2.67
CA VAL A 93 -13.32 20.69 -2.72
C VAL A 93 -12.58 19.73 -3.65
N ASN A 94 -13.20 18.61 -4.03
CA ASN A 94 -12.61 17.65 -4.97
C ASN A 94 -13.70 16.88 -5.71
N ILE A 95 -13.45 16.55 -6.98
CA ILE A 95 -14.34 15.78 -7.85
C ILE A 95 -13.48 14.79 -8.65
N SER A 96 -13.89 13.53 -8.66
CA SER A 96 -13.24 12.48 -9.45
C SER A 96 -14.31 11.66 -10.19
N PRO A 97 -14.54 11.95 -11.49
CA PRO A 97 -15.43 11.17 -12.35
C PRO A 97 -14.84 9.80 -12.68
N LEU A 98 -15.66 8.75 -12.64
CA LEU A 98 -15.24 7.39 -12.94
C LEU A 98 -16.32 6.61 -13.69
N MET A 99 -15.94 5.97 -14.79
CA MET A 99 -16.81 5.03 -15.49
C MET A 99 -16.65 3.62 -14.91
N CYS A 100 -17.74 3.01 -14.49
CA CYS A 100 -17.78 1.63 -14.02
C CYS A 100 -19.10 0.96 -14.43
N GLN A 101 -19.06 -0.32 -14.80
CA GLN A 101 -20.26 -1.09 -15.18
C GLN A 101 -21.19 -0.40 -16.18
N ASN A 102 -20.63 0.36 -17.14
CA ASN A 102 -21.37 1.10 -18.16
C ASN A 102 -22.24 2.27 -17.64
N GLU A 103 -21.88 2.77 -16.45
CA GLU A 103 -22.47 3.94 -15.83
C GLU A 103 -21.36 4.92 -15.43
N LEU A 104 -21.67 6.22 -15.52
CA LEU A 104 -20.75 7.27 -15.11
C LEU A 104 -21.09 7.70 -13.68
N TYR A 105 -20.13 7.51 -12.79
CA TYR A 105 -20.19 7.95 -11.41
C TYR A 105 -19.42 9.26 -11.30
N ILE A 106 -20.02 10.25 -10.66
CA ILE A 106 -19.28 11.44 -10.25
C ILE A 106 -19.12 11.42 -8.75
N PHE A 107 -17.91 11.09 -8.31
CA PHE A 107 -17.56 11.15 -6.90
C PHE A 107 -17.11 12.56 -6.55
N TYR A 108 -17.55 13.07 -5.41
CA TYR A 108 -17.15 14.39 -4.96
C TYR A 108 -17.04 14.45 -3.44
N CYS A 109 -16.18 15.36 -2.97
CA CYS A 109 -15.87 15.57 -1.57
C CYS A 109 -16.38 16.97 -1.17
N ASN A 110 -17.34 17.00 -0.26
CA ASN A 110 -17.85 18.22 0.35
C ASN A 110 -17.06 18.52 1.62
N HIS A 111 -16.56 19.74 1.75
CA HIS A 111 -16.04 20.31 2.98
C HIS A 111 -17.14 21.05 3.71
N ASN A 112 -17.46 20.58 4.90
CA ASN A 112 -18.32 21.29 5.82
C ASN A 112 -17.47 22.25 6.66
N LYS A 113 -17.60 23.55 6.37
CA LYS A 113 -16.86 24.63 7.02
C LYS A 113 -17.23 24.80 8.50
N SER A 114 -18.40 24.33 8.92
CA SER A 114 -18.89 24.49 10.30
C SER A 114 -18.14 23.62 11.32
N ASN A 115 -17.82 22.39 10.93
CA ASN A 115 -17.15 21.41 11.79
C ASN A 115 -15.78 21.00 11.25
N ASN A 116 -15.34 21.61 10.15
CA ASN A 116 -14.10 21.33 9.44
C ASN A 116 -13.94 19.83 9.10
N LYS A 117 -15.05 19.18 8.73
CA LYS A 117 -15.07 17.78 8.30
C LYS A 117 -15.48 17.66 6.84
N TYR A 118 -15.13 16.52 6.26
CA TYR A 118 -15.43 16.21 4.87
C TYR A 118 -16.45 15.08 4.77
N GLU A 119 -17.30 15.18 3.75
CA GLU A 119 -18.33 14.22 3.41
C GLU A 119 -18.17 13.80 1.95
N ILE A 120 -18.18 12.50 1.70
CA ILE A 120 -17.95 11.95 0.38
C ILE A 120 -19.27 11.45 -0.18
N TYR A 121 -19.54 11.85 -1.41
CA TYR A 121 -20.75 11.52 -2.12
C TYR A 121 -20.43 10.99 -3.51
N TYR A 122 -21.43 10.36 -4.12
CA TYR A 122 -21.45 10.16 -5.55
C TYR A 122 -22.82 10.47 -6.15
N ILE A 123 -22.82 10.83 -7.43
CA ILE A 123 -24.02 10.94 -8.26
C ILE A 123 -23.86 10.02 -9.47
N LEU A 124 -24.94 9.35 -9.83
CA LEU A 124 -25.03 8.55 -11.04
C LEU A 124 -25.52 9.41 -12.20
N SER A 125 -24.94 9.24 -13.38
CA SER A 125 -25.42 9.94 -14.58
C SER A 125 -26.85 9.54 -14.97
N SER A 126 -27.32 8.35 -14.58
CA SER A 126 -28.71 7.91 -14.77
C SER A 126 -29.69 8.56 -13.78
N CYS A 127 -29.21 8.99 -12.61
CA CYS A 127 -30.01 9.56 -11.54
C CYS A 127 -29.40 10.89 -11.02
N PRO A 128 -29.31 11.93 -11.88
CA PRO A 128 -28.56 13.16 -11.58
C PRO A 128 -29.14 13.97 -10.40
N LYS A 129 -30.39 13.72 -10.01
CA LYS A 129 -31.07 14.40 -8.91
C LYS A 129 -30.82 13.76 -7.55
N LYS A 130 -30.16 12.60 -7.49
CA LYS A 130 -29.95 11.84 -6.26
C LYS A 130 -28.46 11.75 -5.96
N SER A 131 -28.04 12.49 -4.93
CA SER A 131 -26.71 12.33 -4.33
C SER A 131 -26.74 11.21 -3.30
N CYS A 132 -25.83 10.25 -3.43
CA CYS A 132 -25.67 9.15 -2.50
C CYS A 132 -24.47 9.41 -1.58
N LEU A 133 -24.72 9.41 -0.27
CA LEU A 133 -23.68 9.58 0.75
C LEU A 133 -22.89 8.29 0.92
N ILE A 134 -21.56 8.40 0.86
CA ILE A 134 -20.64 7.27 1.06
C ILE A 134 -20.10 7.28 2.49
N LYS A 135 -19.61 8.44 2.96
CA LYS A 135 -18.97 8.57 4.27
C LYS A 135 -19.05 10.00 4.80
N ARG A 136 -19.31 10.14 6.09
CA ARG A 136 -19.29 11.41 6.84
C ARG A 136 -18.06 11.53 7.71
N ASN A 137 -17.81 12.74 8.20
CA ASN A 137 -16.83 13.04 9.24
C ASN A 137 -15.38 12.65 8.89
N VAL A 138 -15.04 12.68 7.61
CA VAL A 138 -13.65 12.46 7.15
C VAL A 138 -12.81 13.66 7.59
N SER A 139 -11.61 13.40 8.11
CA SER A 139 -10.77 14.45 8.72
C SER A 139 -9.97 15.27 7.70
N THR A 140 -9.80 14.78 6.47
CA THR A 140 -8.97 15.40 5.42
C THR A 140 -9.42 14.93 4.04
N ASN A 141 -9.26 15.80 3.04
CA ASN A 141 -9.52 15.52 1.62
C ASN A 141 -8.24 15.24 0.81
N LYS A 142 -7.06 15.25 1.44
CA LYS A 142 -5.79 15.01 0.75
C LYS A 142 -5.77 13.59 0.18
N GLY A 143 -5.42 13.46 -1.10
CA GLY A 143 -5.37 12.16 -1.77
C GLY A 143 -6.73 11.50 -1.96
N PHE A 144 -7.83 12.27 -2.05
CA PHE A 144 -9.09 11.74 -2.56
C PHE A 144 -8.95 11.42 -4.04
N ASP A 145 -9.08 10.13 -4.37
CA ASP A 145 -9.17 9.67 -5.75
C ASP A 145 -10.03 8.41 -5.83
N VAL A 146 -10.55 8.11 -7.01
CA VAL A 146 -11.32 6.90 -7.26
C VAL A 146 -10.77 6.15 -8.45
N PHE A 147 -10.78 4.82 -8.35
CA PHE A 147 -10.29 3.96 -9.41
C PHE A 147 -11.20 2.76 -9.58
N LYS A 148 -11.16 2.18 -10.78
CA LYS A 148 -11.87 0.96 -11.10
C LYS A 148 -10.92 -0.22 -11.04
N ALA A 149 -11.29 -1.25 -10.27
CA ALA A 149 -10.62 -2.54 -10.26
C ALA A 149 -11.64 -3.61 -10.69
N ASN A 150 -11.51 -4.12 -11.91
CA ASN A 150 -12.50 -5.01 -12.54
C ASN A 150 -13.91 -4.41 -12.55
N LYS A 151 -14.87 -5.03 -11.85
CA LYS A 151 -16.26 -4.57 -11.71
C LYS A 151 -16.48 -3.81 -10.39
N LYS A 152 -15.43 -3.53 -9.62
CA LYS A 152 -15.50 -2.85 -8.32
C LYS A 152 -14.93 -1.45 -8.42
N ILE A 153 -15.43 -0.56 -7.58
CA ILE A 153 -14.93 0.80 -7.42
C ILE A 153 -14.11 0.86 -6.14
N GLY A 154 -12.86 1.26 -6.29
CA GLY A 154 -11.95 1.59 -5.21
C GLY A 154 -11.97 3.10 -4.95
N ILE A 155 -11.91 3.49 -3.68
CA ILE A 155 -11.84 4.87 -3.23
C ILE A 155 -10.60 5.00 -2.35
N VAL A 156 -9.71 5.92 -2.71
CA VAL A 156 -8.52 6.28 -1.94
C VAL A 156 -8.86 7.50 -1.11
N LEU A 157 -8.59 7.44 0.20
CA LEU A 157 -8.72 8.59 1.10
C LEU A 157 -7.46 8.69 1.95
N ASN A 158 -6.55 9.57 1.55
CA ASN A 158 -5.20 9.66 2.13
C ASN A 158 -4.47 8.31 1.95
N ASP A 159 -4.01 7.70 3.05
CA ASP A 159 -3.30 6.42 3.05
C ASP A 159 -4.21 5.19 3.16
N SER A 160 -5.53 5.40 3.25
CA SER A 160 -6.52 4.34 3.40
C SER A 160 -7.17 3.99 2.08
N TYR A 161 -7.35 2.69 1.85
CA TYR A 161 -8.04 2.16 0.68
C TYR A 161 -9.40 1.59 1.05
N TYR A 162 -10.39 1.88 0.23
CA TYR A 162 -11.76 1.43 0.43
C TYR A 162 -12.31 0.86 -0.86
N TYR A 163 -13.30 -0.01 -0.76
CA TYR A 163 -14.14 -0.39 -1.90
C TYR A 163 -15.60 -0.05 -1.62
N LEU A 164 -16.32 0.29 -2.69
CA LEU A 164 -17.77 0.42 -2.64
C LEU A 164 -18.39 -0.98 -2.73
N SER A 165 -19.11 -1.41 -1.69
CA SER A 165 -19.79 -2.69 -1.67
C SER A 165 -21.01 -2.69 -2.61
N PRO A 166 -21.58 -3.87 -2.94
CA PRO A 166 -22.84 -3.96 -3.67
C PRO A 166 -24.01 -3.25 -2.97
N GLU A 167 -23.94 -3.07 -1.65
CA GLU A 167 -24.92 -2.33 -0.85
C GLU A 167 -24.62 -0.81 -0.80
N GLU A 168 -23.72 -0.31 -1.65
CA GLU A 168 -23.30 1.10 -1.71
C GLU A 168 -22.66 1.63 -0.42
N LYS A 169 -22.17 0.73 0.44
CA LYS A 169 -21.46 1.08 1.66
C LYS A 169 -19.95 1.04 1.42
N LEU A 170 -19.25 1.99 2.03
CA LEU A 170 -17.80 2.02 2.04
C LEU A 170 -17.27 0.90 2.95
N VAL A 171 -16.47 -0.02 2.39
CA VAL A 171 -15.78 -1.05 3.17
C VAL A 171 -14.29 -0.79 3.11
N SER A 172 -13.68 -0.63 4.28
CA SER A 172 -12.23 -0.45 4.39
C SER A 172 -11.51 -1.73 4.02
N THR A 173 -10.48 -1.63 3.18
CA THR A 173 -9.50 -2.70 2.99
C THR A 173 -8.33 -2.58 3.94
N ASP A 174 -8.31 -1.56 4.83
CA ASP A 174 -7.26 -1.43 5.84
C ASP A 174 -7.36 -2.59 6.83
N THR A 175 -6.60 -3.65 6.56
CA THR A 175 -6.25 -4.71 7.50
C THR A 175 -5.29 -4.22 8.60
N SER A 176 -5.01 -2.91 8.65
CA SER A 176 -3.94 -2.30 9.46
C SER A 176 -3.99 -2.65 10.95
N HIS A 177 -5.18 -2.89 11.52
CA HIS A 177 -5.30 -3.33 12.92
C HIS A 177 -4.91 -4.81 13.11
N LYS A 178 -5.38 -5.71 12.25
CA LYS A 178 -4.99 -7.14 12.33
C LYS A 178 -3.52 -7.35 11.99
N ASP A 179 -2.98 -6.58 11.07
CA ASP A 179 -1.57 -6.68 10.70
C ASP A 179 -0.67 -6.06 11.77
N LYS A 180 -1.09 -4.97 12.45
CA LYS A 180 -0.36 -4.43 13.61
C LYS A 180 -0.34 -5.38 14.80
N GLU A 181 -1.44 -6.04 15.14
CA GLU A 181 -1.46 -7.04 16.22
C GLU A 181 -0.57 -8.25 15.91
N LYS A 182 -0.57 -8.72 14.65
CA LYS A 182 0.35 -9.76 14.19
C LYS A 182 1.81 -9.30 14.24
N ILE A 183 2.11 -8.07 13.85
CA ILE A 183 3.47 -7.52 13.90
C ILE A 183 3.94 -7.39 15.36
N ASN A 184 3.09 -6.93 16.27
CA ASN A 184 3.42 -6.81 17.69
C ASN A 184 3.70 -8.18 18.32
N THR A 185 2.81 -9.16 18.10
CA THR A 185 3.02 -10.54 18.60
C THR A 185 4.27 -11.20 18.01
N LEU A 186 4.57 -10.98 16.72
CA LEU A 186 5.83 -11.42 16.12
C LEU A 186 7.05 -10.74 16.76
N THR A 187 6.96 -9.45 17.06
CA THR A 187 8.03 -8.67 17.69
C THR A 187 8.31 -9.15 19.12
N GLU A 188 7.26 -9.43 19.89
CA GLU A 188 7.37 -10.01 21.23
C GLU A 188 8.03 -11.40 21.20
N ASN A 189 7.59 -12.26 20.26
CA ASN A 189 8.19 -13.58 20.07
C ASN A 189 9.68 -13.50 19.68
N ILE A 190 10.06 -12.55 18.82
CA ILE A 190 11.47 -12.33 18.46
C ILE A 190 12.28 -11.91 19.68
N ASN A 191 11.76 -11.02 20.52
CA ASN A 191 12.46 -10.57 21.72
C ASN A 191 12.63 -11.68 22.76
N TYR A 192 11.60 -12.52 22.95
CA TYR A 192 11.67 -13.70 23.79
C TYR A 192 12.70 -14.72 23.26
N LEU A 193 12.70 -15.00 21.95
CA LEU A 193 13.69 -15.91 21.35
C LEU A 193 15.12 -15.38 21.51
N LYS A 194 15.32 -14.07 21.39
CA LYS A 194 16.64 -13.44 21.66
C LYS A 194 17.08 -13.65 23.10
N SER A 195 16.21 -13.50 24.09
CA SER A 195 16.59 -13.71 25.50
C SER A 195 16.96 -15.18 25.76
N VAL A 196 16.17 -16.13 25.24
CA VAL A 196 16.46 -17.57 25.37
C VAL A 196 17.77 -17.96 24.70
N ILE A 197 18.07 -17.40 23.53
CA ILE A 197 19.36 -17.63 22.84
C ILE A 197 20.52 -17.09 23.66
N SER A 198 20.40 -15.89 24.22
CA SER A 198 21.45 -15.30 25.07
C SER A 198 21.72 -16.15 26.31
N GLU A 199 20.68 -16.63 27.00
CA GLU A 199 20.83 -17.52 28.16
C GLU A 199 21.54 -18.83 27.79
N LYS A 200 21.13 -19.47 26.69
CA LYS A 200 21.79 -20.69 26.21
C LYS A 200 23.24 -20.45 25.80
N SER A 201 23.54 -19.30 25.21
CA SER A 201 24.90 -18.92 24.83
C SER A 201 25.80 -18.78 26.06
N ASN A 202 25.32 -18.17 27.14
CA ASN A 202 26.07 -18.04 28.39
C ASN A 202 26.34 -19.41 29.01
N CYS A 203 25.33 -20.28 29.07
CA CYS A 203 25.51 -21.64 29.59
C CYS A 203 26.52 -22.46 28.76
N LEU A 204 26.55 -22.28 27.44
CA LEU A 204 27.54 -22.92 26.56
C LEU A 204 28.97 -22.46 26.91
N ILE A 205 29.16 -21.16 27.15
CA ILE A 205 30.45 -20.59 27.55
C ILE A 205 30.91 -21.20 28.88
N ASP A 206 30.01 -21.30 29.87
CA ASP A 206 30.32 -21.89 31.18
C ASP A 206 30.76 -23.36 31.03
N VAL A 207 30.06 -24.14 30.19
CA VAL A 207 30.41 -25.54 29.91
C VAL A 207 31.77 -25.64 29.20
N GLN A 208 32.07 -24.73 28.25
CA GLN A 208 33.36 -24.71 27.56
C GLN A 208 34.51 -24.40 28.52
N ASN A 209 34.32 -23.47 29.46
CA ASN A 209 35.31 -23.15 30.48
C ASN A 209 35.57 -24.37 31.38
N LEU A 210 34.51 -25.03 31.86
CA LEU A 210 34.64 -26.23 32.69
C LEU A 210 35.35 -27.37 31.94
N LEU A 211 35.08 -27.55 30.64
CA LEU A 211 35.76 -28.54 29.82
C LEU A 211 37.26 -28.28 29.76
N SER A 212 37.66 -27.04 29.49
CA SER A 212 39.06 -26.61 29.45
C SER A 212 39.79 -26.85 30.78
N GLU A 213 39.14 -26.55 31.91
CA GLU A 213 39.68 -26.86 33.24
C GLU A 213 39.92 -28.37 33.44
N LYS A 214 38.98 -29.21 32.99
CA LYS A 214 39.12 -30.67 33.09
C LYS A 214 40.20 -31.21 32.17
N GLU A 215 40.35 -30.68 30.97
CA GLU A 215 41.43 -31.05 30.05
C GLU A 215 42.81 -30.74 30.65
N ASN A 216 42.97 -29.57 31.26
CA ASN A 216 44.21 -29.21 31.98
C ASN A 216 44.48 -30.16 33.14
N ALA A 217 43.46 -30.51 33.93
CA ALA A 217 43.61 -31.46 35.02
C ALA A 217 44.03 -32.87 34.53
N ILE A 218 43.46 -33.34 33.42
CA ILE A 218 43.84 -34.60 32.78
C ILE A 218 45.30 -34.55 32.33
N GLN A 219 45.75 -33.44 31.73
CA GLN A 219 47.12 -33.30 31.28
C GLN A 219 48.11 -33.37 32.44
N ASN A 220 47.83 -32.66 33.55
CA ASN A 220 48.65 -32.72 34.77
C ASN A 220 48.71 -34.14 35.35
N LEU A 221 47.60 -34.88 35.32
CA LEU A 221 47.56 -36.27 35.78
C LEU A 221 48.41 -37.19 34.90
N LYS A 222 48.41 -36.99 33.57
CA LYS A 222 49.28 -37.74 32.65
C LYS A 222 50.76 -37.49 32.94
N GLU A 223 51.15 -36.23 33.15
CA GLU A 223 52.53 -35.88 33.51
C GLU A 223 52.94 -36.51 34.84
N THR A 224 52.03 -36.50 35.82
CA THR A 224 52.25 -37.15 37.12
C THR A 224 52.43 -38.66 36.95
N GLN A 225 51.60 -39.30 36.12
CA GLN A 225 51.71 -40.73 35.82
C GLN A 225 53.05 -41.08 35.17
N GLU A 226 53.50 -40.30 34.19
CA GLU A 226 54.80 -40.50 33.53
C GLU A 226 55.97 -40.41 34.53
N ASN A 227 55.91 -39.45 35.46
CA ASN A 227 56.92 -39.30 36.50
C ASN A 227 56.94 -40.49 37.47
N ILE A 228 55.77 -41.00 37.87
CA ILE A 228 55.67 -42.20 38.72
C ILE A 228 56.26 -43.42 38.02
N VAL A 229 55.97 -43.60 36.71
CA VAL A 229 56.53 -44.72 35.93
C VAL A 229 58.06 -44.65 35.87
N LYS A 230 58.64 -43.45 35.69
CA LYS A 230 60.10 -43.26 35.74
C LYS A 230 60.67 -43.66 37.10
N GLN A 231 60.09 -43.15 38.18
CA GLN A 231 60.54 -43.48 39.55
C GLN A 231 60.43 -44.98 39.84
N TYR A 232 59.36 -45.64 39.39
CA TYR A 232 59.19 -47.08 39.53
C TYR A 232 60.31 -47.85 38.82
N ASN A 233 60.64 -47.48 37.58
CA ASN A 233 61.69 -48.13 36.81
C ASN A 233 63.06 -47.95 37.48
N GLU A 234 63.38 -46.75 37.97
CA GLU A 234 64.62 -46.49 38.71
C GLU A 234 64.72 -47.35 39.98
N LEU A 235 63.62 -47.47 40.73
CA LEU A 235 63.57 -48.29 41.94
C LEU A 235 63.76 -49.78 41.62
N ALA A 236 63.14 -50.26 40.54
CA ALA A 236 63.26 -51.64 40.08
C ALA A 236 64.70 -51.98 39.67
N GLU A 237 65.38 -51.07 38.95
CA GLU A 237 66.80 -51.24 38.63
C GLU A 237 67.66 -51.30 39.90
N TYR A 238 67.43 -50.41 40.86
CA TYR A 238 68.18 -50.38 42.11
C TYR A 238 68.00 -51.67 42.91
N ALA A 239 66.75 -52.17 43.01
CA ALA A 239 66.46 -53.45 43.65
C ALA A 239 67.16 -54.62 42.95
N GLY A 240 67.21 -54.62 41.61
CA GLY A 240 67.96 -55.62 40.83
C GLY A 240 69.45 -55.62 41.15
N LYS A 241 70.09 -54.44 41.16
CA LYS A 241 71.52 -54.30 41.53
C LYS A 241 71.82 -54.82 42.93
N LEU A 242 70.96 -54.48 43.91
CA LEU A 242 71.07 -54.98 45.29
C LEU A 242 70.96 -56.51 45.37
N GLN A 243 70.03 -57.11 44.61
CA GLN A 243 69.90 -58.58 44.57
C GLN A 243 71.17 -59.24 44.00
N ASP A 244 71.76 -58.66 42.97
CA ASP A 244 73.01 -59.16 42.38
C ASP A 244 74.20 -59.01 43.33
N GLU A 245 74.30 -57.90 44.07
CA GLU A 245 75.31 -57.73 45.13
C GLU A 245 75.14 -58.76 46.25
N LEU A 246 73.92 -58.97 46.74
CA LEU A 246 73.62 -60.00 47.75
C LEU A 246 74.00 -61.40 47.25
N ARG A 247 73.78 -61.71 45.97
CA ARG A 247 74.24 -62.98 45.37
C ARG A 247 75.75 -63.10 45.41
N LYS A 248 76.49 -62.05 45.05
CA LYS A 248 77.97 -62.07 45.11
C LYS A 248 78.49 -62.35 46.52
N PHE A 249 77.89 -61.74 47.56
CA PHE A 249 78.25 -62.01 48.96
C PHE A 249 77.94 -63.45 49.40
N ARG A 250 76.91 -64.09 48.84
CA ARG A 250 76.48 -65.44 49.24
C ARG A 250 77.33 -66.58 48.67
N TYR A 251 78.11 -66.28 47.62
CA TYR A 251 79.01 -67.22 46.94
C TYR A 251 80.49 -66.85 47.09
N MET A 252 80.80 -65.96 48.04
CA MET A 252 82.15 -65.69 48.57
C MET A 252 82.41 -66.59 49.77
#